data_AF-A0A3D0VQY7-F1
#
_entry.id   AF-A0A3D0VQY7-F1
#
_cell.length_a   1.000
_cell.length_b   1.000
_cell.length_c   1.000
_cell.angle_alpha   90.00
_cell.angle_beta   90.00
_cell.angle_gamma   90.00
#
_symmetry.space_group_name_H-M   'P 1'
#
loop_
_entity.id
_entity.type
_entity.pdbx_description
1 polymer ?
#
loop_
_entity_poly.entity_id
_entity_poly.type
_entity_poly.pdbx_seq_one_letter_code
_entity_poly.pdbx_strand_id
1 'polypeptide(L)'
;MKRIALPLLISFIFLLMGTAVQAQPVMKGKAKNVINRSAIVIYAAHKYTIVNQVFTGNLKKAVVHQNLAISLYKDGLYMRAIHHSRYAREFAALQLEANKGTYPAGFEPAFDELPDGPEPNQDLLDFNADESTFNSTISDDEELSKEKLDNLEIKE
;
A
#
# COMPACT_ATOMS: atom_id res chain seq x y z
N MET A 1 -42.98 52.15 -9.87
CA MET A 1 -42.66 51.39 -11.11
C MET A 1 -41.86 50.14 -10.73
N LYS A 2 -42.08 49.06 -11.50
CA LYS A 2 -41.93 47.66 -11.13
C LYS A 2 -40.47 47.22 -10.94
N ARG A 3 -40.22 46.40 -9.91
CA ARG A 3 -39.00 45.62 -9.70
C ARG A 3 -38.93 44.56 -10.80
N ILE A 4 -37.87 44.59 -11.62
CA ILE A 4 -37.60 43.53 -12.60
C ILE A 4 -36.51 42.63 -12.03
N ALA A 5 -36.81 41.34 -12.08
CA ALA A 5 -36.19 40.28 -11.33
C ALA A 5 -34.81 39.88 -11.89
N LEU A 6 -33.88 39.72 -10.95
CA LEU A 6 -32.72 38.85 -11.04
C LEU A 6 -33.24 37.40 -11.04
N PRO A 7 -33.04 36.62 -12.11
CA PRO A 7 -32.40 35.32 -11.93
C PRO A 7 -31.68 34.86 -13.21
N LEU A 8 -30.42 35.24 -13.40
CA LEU A 8 -29.58 34.70 -14.48
C LEU A 8 -28.24 34.13 -13.96
N LEU A 9 -28.11 33.97 -12.65
CA LEU A 9 -26.85 33.56 -11.99
C LEU A 9 -26.87 32.14 -11.41
N ILE A 10 -27.99 31.41 -11.53
CA ILE A 10 -28.15 30.06 -10.94
C ILE A 10 -27.91 28.93 -11.98
N SER A 11 -27.85 29.24 -13.28
CA SER A 11 -27.69 28.22 -14.33
C SER A 11 -26.24 27.78 -14.61
N PHE A 12 -25.23 28.44 -14.05
CA PHE A 12 -23.81 28.15 -14.38
C PHE A 12 -23.11 27.23 -13.37
N ILE A 13 -23.73 26.94 -12.23
CA ILE A 13 -23.10 26.14 -11.15
C ILE A 13 -23.25 24.62 -11.39
N PHE A 14 -24.14 24.18 -12.30
CA PHE A 14 -24.37 22.75 -12.55
C PHE A 14 -23.47 22.11 -13.61
N LEU A 15 -22.57 22.85 -14.25
CA LEU A 15 -21.75 22.33 -15.36
C LEU A 15 -20.38 21.76 -14.95
N LEU A 16 -20.04 21.77 -13.66
CA LEU A 16 -18.73 21.30 -13.16
C LEU A 16 -18.77 19.99 -12.35
N MET A 17 -19.92 19.31 -12.22
CA MET A 17 -20.02 18.07 -11.43
C MET A 17 -19.81 16.78 -12.24
N GLY A 18 -19.29 16.85 -13.46
CA GLY A 18 -19.46 15.79 -14.45
C GLY A 18 -18.21 15.10 -14.99
N THR A 19 -17.13 14.83 -14.24
CA THR A 19 -16.02 14.00 -14.78
C THR A 19 -15.27 13.07 -13.80
N ALA A 20 -15.67 12.91 -12.54
CA ALA A 20 -14.86 12.15 -11.57
C ALA A 20 -15.20 10.65 -11.38
N VAL A 21 -16.09 10.06 -12.19
CA VAL A 21 -16.72 8.76 -11.83
C VAL A 21 -16.11 7.53 -12.53
N GLN A 22 -15.27 7.68 -13.55
CA GLN A 22 -14.75 6.52 -14.32
C GLN A 22 -13.36 6.01 -13.93
N ALA A 23 -12.59 6.69 -13.07
CA ALA A 23 -11.23 6.27 -12.71
C ALA A 23 -11.15 5.26 -11.53
N GLN A 24 -12.21 5.16 -10.71
CA GLN A 24 -12.17 4.34 -9.48
C GLN A 24 -12.05 2.82 -9.71
N PRO A 25 -12.74 2.19 -10.69
CA PRO A 25 -12.67 0.73 -10.84
C PRO A 25 -11.28 0.23 -11.28
N VAL A 26 -10.62 0.97 -12.18
CA VAL A 26 -9.28 0.63 -12.68
C VAL A 26 -8.25 0.75 -11.56
N MET A 27 -8.28 1.85 -10.80
CA MET A 27 -7.37 2.06 -9.67
C MET A 27 -7.56 1.04 -8.55
N LYS A 28 -8.82 0.64 -8.29
CA LYS A 28 -9.13 -0.43 -7.34
C LYS A 28 -8.51 -1.76 -7.78
N GLY A 29 -8.65 -2.13 -9.05
CA GLY A 29 -8.05 -3.36 -9.59
C GLY A 29 -6.52 -3.34 -9.50
N LYS A 30 -5.91 -2.22 -9.87
CA LYS A 30 -4.45 -2.03 -9.78
C LYS A 30 -3.96 -2.11 -8.33
N ALA A 31 -4.58 -1.40 -7.40
CA ALA A 31 -4.20 -1.44 -5.99
C ALA A 31 -4.31 -2.85 -5.41
N LYS A 32 -5.37 -3.60 -5.76
CA LYS A 32 -5.51 -5.01 -5.36
C LYS A 32 -4.34 -5.86 -5.87
N ASN A 33 -3.97 -5.71 -7.14
CA ASN A 33 -2.85 -6.46 -7.72
C ASN A 33 -1.53 -6.14 -6.99
N VAL A 34 -1.22 -4.86 -6.80
CA VAL A 34 0.02 -4.44 -6.11
C VAL A 34 0.07 -4.98 -4.68
N ILE A 35 -1.04 -4.89 -3.92
CA ILE A 35 -1.15 -5.43 -2.56
C ILE A 35 -0.87 -6.94 -2.54
N ASN A 36 -1.53 -7.70 -3.40
CA ASN A 36 -1.37 -9.14 -3.43
C ASN A 36 0.04 -9.56 -3.91
N ARG A 37 0.63 -8.80 -4.84
CA ARG A 37 2.01 -9.01 -5.29
C ARG A 37 3.01 -8.75 -4.17
N SER A 38 2.84 -7.67 -3.41
CA SER A 38 3.69 -7.36 -2.25
C SER A 38 3.57 -8.42 -1.17
N ALA A 39 2.38 -8.95 -0.91
CA ALA A 39 2.16 -10.01 0.07
C ALA A 39 3.03 -11.24 -0.21
N ILE A 40 3.14 -11.66 -1.48
CA ILE A 40 3.95 -12.81 -1.89
C ILE A 40 5.44 -12.61 -1.56
N VAL A 41 5.97 -11.41 -1.79
CA VAL A 41 7.36 -11.08 -1.45
C VAL A 41 7.55 -11.02 0.06
N ILE A 42 6.59 -10.47 0.81
CA ILE A 42 6.62 -10.45 2.28
C ILE A 42 6.59 -11.86 2.85
N TYR A 43 5.76 -12.76 2.32
CA TYR A 43 5.73 -14.16 2.74
C TYR A 43 7.06 -14.88 2.47
N ALA A 44 7.70 -14.59 1.34
CA ALA A 44 9.05 -15.09 1.07
C ALA A 44 10.05 -14.56 2.11
N ALA A 45 10.05 -13.24 2.37
CA ALA A 45 10.92 -12.61 3.36
C ALA A 45 10.72 -13.21 4.76
N HIS A 46 9.48 -13.43 5.17
CA HIS A 46 9.11 -14.07 6.42
C HIS A 46 9.66 -15.49 6.50
N LYS A 47 9.45 -16.31 5.46
CA LYS A 47 9.98 -17.68 5.40
C LYS A 47 11.50 -17.71 5.57
N TYR A 48 12.24 -16.82 4.88
CA TYR A 48 13.70 -16.76 5.02
C TYR A 48 14.13 -16.22 6.40
N THR A 49 13.38 -15.29 6.98
CA THR A 49 13.59 -14.84 8.37
C THR A 49 13.43 -15.99 9.37
N ILE A 50 12.41 -16.84 9.21
CA ILE A 50 12.21 -18.04 10.05
C ILE A 50 13.42 -18.97 9.99
N VAL A 51 13.92 -19.22 8.77
CA VAL A 51 14.99 -20.21 8.54
C VAL A 51 16.35 -19.69 9.01
N ASN A 52 16.67 -18.43 8.71
CA ASN A 52 18.01 -17.88 8.89
C ASN A 52 18.15 -16.95 10.11
N GLN A 53 17.03 -16.55 10.72
CA GLN A 53 16.96 -15.78 11.97
C GLN A 53 17.80 -14.48 11.95
N VAL A 54 17.87 -13.80 10.80
CA VAL A 54 18.47 -12.46 10.72
C VAL A 54 17.37 -11.42 10.89
N PHE A 55 17.38 -10.73 12.03
CA PHE A 55 16.39 -9.74 12.41
C PHE A 55 16.94 -8.34 12.17
N THR A 56 16.29 -7.57 11.30
CA THR A 56 16.78 -6.23 10.90
C THR A 56 15.77 -5.12 11.21
N GLY A 57 14.53 -5.49 11.55
CA GLY A 57 13.38 -4.60 11.64
C GLY A 57 12.66 -4.39 10.31
N ASN A 58 13.25 -4.85 9.18
CA ASN A 58 12.65 -4.68 7.86
C ASN A 58 11.41 -5.55 7.67
N LEU A 59 11.35 -6.73 8.30
CA LEU A 59 10.14 -7.56 8.22
C LEU A 59 8.97 -6.85 8.92
N LYS A 60 9.17 -6.35 10.13
CA LYS A 60 8.16 -5.55 10.84
C LYS A 60 7.70 -4.38 9.98
N LYS A 61 8.61 -3.58 9.45
CA LYS A 61 8.26 -2.44 8.58
C LYS A 61 7.45 -2.88 7.38
N ALA A 62 7.85 -3.94 6.68
CA ALA A 62 7.10 -4.48 5.56
C ALA A 62 5.65 -4.83 5.94
N VAL A 63 5.44 -5.52 7.08
CA VAL A 63 4.11 -5.89 7.56
C VAL A 63 3.28 -4.67 7.98
N VAL A 64 3.90 -3.66 8.60
CA VAL A 64 3.23 -2.39 8.98
C VAL A 64 2.73 -1.66 7.73
N HIS A 65 3.60 -1.43 6.75
CA HIS A 65 3.22 -0.73 5.52
C HIS A 65 2.17 -1.50 4.72
N GLN A 66 2.25 -2.83 4.68
CA GLN A 66 1.27 -3.68 4.00
C GLN A 66 -0.11 -3.60 4.66
N ASN A 67 -0.20 -3.67 5.98
CA ASN A 67 -1.47 -3.55 6.69
C ASN A 67 -2.08 -2.15 6.53
N LEU A 68 -1.25 -1.10 6.55
CA LEU A 68 -1.68 0.25 6.24
C LEU A 68 -2.20 0.37 4.80
N ALA A 69 -1.52 -0.24 3.82
CA ALA A 69 -1.97 -0.28 2.43
C ALA A 69 -3.36 -0.96 2.29
N ILE A 70 -3.57 -2.07 3.00
CA ILE A 70 -4.87 -2.77 3.03
C ILE A 70 -5.96 -1.89 3.66
N SER A 71 -5.65 -1.15 4.73
CA SER A 71 -6.60 -0.19 5.32
C SER A 71 -6.96 0.90 4.31
N LEU A 72 -5.96 1.54 3.71
CA LEU A 72 -6.15 2.58 2.69
C LEU A 72 -6.96 2.08 1.48
N TYR A 73 -6.76 0.82 1.09
CA TYR A 73 -7.55 0.17 0.05
C TYR A 73 -9.02 0.08 0.42
N LYS A 74 -9.33 -0.35 1.65
CA LYS A 74 -10.71 -0.44 2.17
C LYS A 74 -11.38 0.93 2.23
N ASP A 75 -10.60 1.97 2.50
CA ASP A 75 -11.06 3.37 2.52
C ASP A 75 -11.20 4.01 1.12
N GLY A 76 -10.91 3.25 0.05
CA GLY A 76 -10.98 3.74 -1.33
C GLY A 76 -9.81 4.64 -1.74
N LEU A 77 -8.77 4.76 -0.91
CA LEU A 77 -7.57 5.57 -1.14
C LEU A 77 -6.51 4.79 -1.94
N TYR A 78 -6.90 4.29 -3.12
CA TYR A 78 -6.15 3.32 -3.90
C TYR A 78 -4.72 3.74 -4.28
N MET A 79 -4.50 5.02 -4.62
CA MET A 79 -3.15 5.52 -4.91
C MET A 79 -2.22 5.42 -3.69
N ARG A 80 -2.71 5.84 -2.52
CA ARG A 80 -1.95 5.77 -1.27
C ARG A 80 -1.68 4.31 -0.90
N ALA A 81 -2.67 3.42 -1.09
CA ALA A 81 -2.50 1.99 -0.89
C ALA A 81 -1.39 1.41 -1.78
N ILE A 82 -1.34 1.79 -3.06
CA ILE A 82 -0.27 1.38 -4.00
C ILE A 82 1.10 1.82 -3.49
N HIS A 83 1.28 3.07 -3.08
CA HIS A 83 2.57 3.56 -2.61
C HIS A 83 3.04 2.83 -1.35
N HIS A 84 2.17 2.67 -0.35
CA HIS A 84 2.52 1.93 0.87
C HIS A 84 2.83 0.45 0.58
N SER A 85 2.09 -0.19 -0.33
CA SER A 85 2.33 -1.58 -0.71
C SER A 85 3.65 -1.78 -1.47
N ARG A 86 4.02 -0.85 -2.36
CA ARG A 86 5.33 -0.89 -3.04
C ARG A 86 6.47 -0.72 -2.03
N TYR A 87 6.32 0.22 -1.11
CA TYR A 87 7.31 0.46 -0.07
C TYR A 87 7.43 -0.71 0.93
N ALA A 88 6.32 -1.38 1.25
CA ALA A 88 6.33 -2.64 2.00
C ALA A 88 7.18 -3.72 1.29
N ARG A 89 7.07 -3.80 -0.04
CA ARG A 89 7.84 -4.74 -0.87
C ARG A 89 9.33 -4.39 -0.90
N GLU A 90 9.70 -3.12 -0.85
CA GLU A 90 11.09 -2.68 -0.71
C GLU A 90 11.70 -3.14 0.62
N PHE A 91 10.98 -2.99 1.75
CA PHE A 91 11.47 -3.54 3.02
C PHE A 91 11.55 -5.07 3.01
N ALA A 92 10.59 -5.77 2.38
CA ALA A 92 10.65 -7.22 2.22
C ALA A 92 11.86 -7.66 1.37
N ALA A 93 12.20 -6.90 0.34
CA ALA A 93 13.41 -7.10 -0.47
C ALA A 93 14.69 -6.97 0.36
N LEU A 94 14.80 -5.91 1.17
CA LEU A 94 15.94 -5.73 2.09
C LEU A 94 16.04 -6.88 3.11
N GLN A 95 14.90 -7.36 3.61
CA GLN A 95 14.88 -8.49 4.53
C GLN A 95 15.29 -9.80 3.86
N LEU A 96 14.87 -10.03 2.61
CA LEU A 96 15.31 -11.16 1.80
C LEU A 96 16.83 -11.11 1.60
N GLU A 97 17.37 -9.97 1.20
CA GLU A 97 18.81 -9.79 1.01
C GLU A 97 19.61 -10.09 2.29
N ALA A 98 19.18 -9.54 3.42
CA ALA A 98 19.81 -9.77 4.72
C ALA A 98 19.80 -11.25 5.13
N ASN A 99 18.74 -11.97 4.78
CA ASN A 99 18.61 -13.40 5.05
C ASN A 99 19.13 -14.28 3.89
N LYS A 100 19.83 -13.71 2.89
CA LYS A 100 20.31 -14.44 1.69
C LYS A 100 19.19 -15.25 1.00
N GLY A 101 17.98 -14.71 1.05
CA GLY A 101 16.78 -15.27 0.44
C GLY A 101 16.71 -14.96 -1.04
N THR A 102 15.76 -15.62 -1.71
CA THR A 102 15.48 -15.41 -3.12
C THR A 102 14.03 -15.00 -3.31
N TYR A 103 13.78 -14.14 -4.30
CA TYR A 103 12.43 -13.82 -4.73
C TYR A 103 11.72 -15.07 -5.27
N PRO A 104 10.39 -15.19 -5.07
CA PRO A 104 9.57 -16.09 -5.85
C PRO A 104 9.68 -15.76 -7.36
N ALA A 105 9.70 -16.77 -8.21
CA ALA A 105 9.84 -16.58 -9.65
C ALA A 105 8.71 -15.68 -10.22
N GLY A 106 9.09 -14.63 -10.95
CA GLY A 106 8.18 -13.62 -11.49
C GLY A 106 7.84 -12.48 -10.52
N PHE A 107 8.39 -12.51 -9.30
CA PHE A 107 8.23 -11.48 -8.27
C PHE A 107 9.52 -10.70 -8.00
N GLU A 108 10.52 -10.86 -8.86
CA GLU A 108 11.75 -10.08 -8.84
C GLU A 108 11.46 -8.60 -9.17
N PRO A 109 12.29 -7.65 -8.66
CA PRO A 109 12.11 -6.22 -8.92
C PRO A 109 12.09 -5.85 -10.41
N ALA A 110 12.73 -6.65 -11.26
CA ALA A 110 12.72 -6.44 -12.72
C ALA A 110 11.32 -6.57 -13.35
N PHE A 111 10.37 -7.21 -12.66
CA PHE A 111 8.99 -7.40 -13.11
C PHE A 111 8.00 -6.49 -12.39
N ASP A 112 8.49 -5.50 -11.64
CA ASP A 112 7.63 -4.62 -10.85
C ASP A 112 6.88 -3.60 -11.70
N GLU A 113 5.71 -3.21 -11.19
CA GLU A 113 4.89 -2.17 -11.77
C GLU A 113 5.56 -0.80 -11.64
N LEU A 114 5.49 0.00 -12.70
CA LEU A 114 5.91 1.39 -12.65
C LEU A 114 5.04 2.20 -11.66
N PRO A 115 5.63 3.17 -10.93
CA PRO A 115 4.86 4.11 -10.12
C PRO A 115 3.85 4.84 -10.99
N ASP A 116 2.61 4.92 -10.53
CA ASP A 116 1.66 5.91 -11.07
C ASP A 116 1.73 7.18 -10.24
N GLY A 117 1.57 8.32 -10.90
CA GLY A 117 1.47 9.62 -10.23
C GLY A 117 2.77 10.07 -9.56
N PRO A 118 2.72 11.17 -8.80
CA PRO A 118 3.88 11.65 -8.06
C PRO A 118 4.23 10.64 -6.96
N GLU A 119 5.45 10.15 -6.97
CA GLU A 119 5.97 9.30 -5.91
C GLU A 119 6.08 10.14 -4.62
N PRO A 120 5.39 9.77 -3.53
CA PRO A 120 5.51 10.48 -2.27
C PRO A 120 6.92 10.32 -1.72
N ASN A 121 7.39 11.31 -0.96
CA ASN A 121 8.65 11.19 -0.22
C ASN A 121 8.59 9.96 0.71
N GLN A 122 9.64 9.16 0.74
CA GLN A 122 9.76 8.01 1.64
C GLN A 122 9.61 8.43 3.11
N ASP A 123 10.14 9.58 3.52
CA ASP A 123 9.97 10.09 4.90
C ASP A 123 8.49 10.29 5.26
N LEU A 124 7.66 10.66 4.28
CA LEU A 124 6.23 10.81 4.49
C LEU A 124 5.54 9.45 4.61
N LEU A 125 6.00 8.43 3.87
CA LEU A 125 5.49 7.08 3.99
C LEU A 125 5.85 6.48 5.35
N ASP A 126 7.09 6.65 5.79
CA ASP A 126 7.56 6.23 7.12
C ASP A 126 6.76 6.94 8.21
N PHE A 127 6.62 8.27 8.13
CA PHE A 127 5.80 9.03 9.08
C PHE A 127 4.36 8.49 9.16
N ASN A 128 3.71 8.24 8.02
CA ASN A 128 2.35 7.69 7.99
C ASN A 128 2.27 6.29 8.61
N ALA A 129 3.30 5.47 8.42
CA ALA A 129 3.36 4.13 9.01
C ALA A 129 3.60 4.20 10.52
N ASP A 130 4.49 5.08 10.96
CA ASP A 130 4.82 5.29 12.38
C ASP A 130 3.61 5.78 13.17
N GLU A 131 2.84 6.71 12.61
CA GLU A 131 1.60 7.25 13.20
C GLU A 131 0.42 6.27 13.13
N SER A 132 0.54 5.18 12.37
CA SER A 132 -0.53 4.19 12.27
C SER A 132 -0.62 3.32 13.53
N THR A 133 -1.82 2.84 13.83
CA THR A 133 -2.02 1.86 14.92
C THR A 133 -1.27 0.54 14.67
N PHE A 134 -0.87 0.28 13.43
CA PHE A 134 -0.17 -0.94 13.05
C PHE A 134 1.27 -0.98 13.60
N ASN A 135 1.97 0.15 13.67
CA ASN A 135 3.37 0.17 14.14
C ASN A 135 3.54 -0.26 15.60
N SER A 136 2.56 0.12 16.44
CA SER A 136 2.54 -0.24 17.87
C SER A 136 1.96 -1.63 18.15
N THR A 137 1.21 -2.21 17.23
CA THR A 137 0.53 -3.51 17.41
C THR A 137 1.26 -4.67 16.75
N ILE A 138 2.02 -4.41 15.70
CA ILE A 138 2.82 -5.42 15.00
C ILE A 138 4.14 -5.63 15.76
N SER A 139 4.38 -6.89 16.10
CA SER A 139 5.59 -7.34 16.79
C SER A 139 6.84 -7.15 15.95
N ASP A 140 8.01 -7.26 16.59
CA ASP A 140 9.29 -7.23 15.88
C ASP A 140 9.53 -8.49 15.01
N ASP A 141 10.60 -8.48 14.24
CA ASP A 141 10.94 -9.58 13.32
C ASP A 141 11.08 -10.94 14.05
N GLU A 142 11.57 -10.94 15.29
CA GLU A 142 11.79 -12.19 16.03
C GLU A 142 10.46 -12.82 16.39
N GLU A 143 9.53 -12.05 16.97
CA GLU A 143 8.20 -12.55 17.31
C GLU A 143 7.37 -12.85 16.06
N LEU A 144 7.46 -12.01 15.02
CA LEU A 144 6.83 -12.29 13.73
C LEU A 144 7.28 -13.63 13.14
N SER A 145 8.53 -14.05 13.37
CA SER A 145 9.05 -15.33 12.89
C SER A 145 8.43 -16.55 13.59
N LYS A 146 7.80 -16.36 14.76
CA LYS A 146 7.18 -17.44 15.55
C LYS A 146 5.70 -17.63 15.20
N GLU A 147 5.10 -16.69 14.46
CA GLU A 147 3.70 -16.72 14.07
C GLU A 147 3.50 -16.83 12.57
N LYS A 148 2.26 -17.12 12.16
CA LYS A 148 1.87 -17.08 10.75
C LYS A 148 1.48 -15.66 10.39
N LEU A 149 1.97 -15.19 9.25
CA LEU A 149 1.47 -13.95 8.66
C LEU A 149 0.13 -14.24 7.96
N ASP A 150 -0.95 -13.75 8.54
CA ASP A 150 -2.29 -13.87 7.96
C ASP A 150 -2.80 -12.52 7.46
N ASN A 151 -3.69 -12.56 6.45
CA ASN A 151 -4.44 -11.41 5.96
C ASN A 151 -3.60 -10.24 5.37
N LEU A 152 -2.45 -10.54 4.77
CA LEU A 152 -1.66 -9.56 4.01
C LEU A 152 -2.16 -9.35 2.57
N GLU A 153 -3.28 -9.97 2.20
CA GLU A 153 -3.86 -9.95 0.86
C GLU A 153 -5.30 -9.43 0.87
N ILE A 154 -5.76 -8.88 -0.26
CA ILE A 154 -7.17 -8.61 -0.50
C ILE A 154 -7.83 -9.87 -1.08
N LYS A 155 -8.60 -10.57 -0.23
CA LYS A 155 -9.47 -11.69 -0.61
C LYS A 155 -10.64 -11.19 -1.47
N GLU A 156 -11.16 -12.07 -2.34
CA GLU A 156 -12.30 -11.78 -3.23
C GLU A 156 -13.61 -11.52 -2.46
#